data_AF-A0A7I8N0U7-F1
#
_entry.id   AF-A0A7I8N0U7-F1
#
_cell.length_a   1.000
_cell.length_b   1.000
_cell.length_c   1.000
_cell.angle_alpha   90.00
_cell.angle_beta   90.00
_cell.angle_gamma   90.00
#
_symmetry.space_group_name_H-M   'P 1'
#
loop_
_entity.id
_entity.type
_entity.pdbx_description
1 polymer ?
#
loop_
_entity_poly.entity_id
_entity_poly.type
_entity_poly.pdbx_seq_one_letter_code
_entity_poly.pdbx_strand_id
1 'polypeptide(L)'
;MSLKRRRQLLELSRKHGVMIVADEVYQLLSYGDDPPPPMAALDTEARVLGLGSFSKILAPGLRLGWIQAQPELLARLTGSGLLQSSGGMNPFTSSLVQSVIENGLQRRHLDNLKSIHFTPNKGGECDEVPNLDVFSDGHDDPAL
;
A
#
# COMPACT_ATOMS: atom_id res chain seq x y z
N MET A 1 -2.13 -12.12 8.30
CA MET A 1 -1.88 -12.34 9.75
C MET A 1 -3.09 -11.91 10.57
N SER A 2 -3.56 -12.76 11.49
CA SER A 2 -4.74 -12.48 12.31
C SER A 2 -4.51 -11.34 13.30
N LEU A 3 -5.60 -10.67 13.72
CA LEU A 3 -5.57 -9.58 14.70
C LEU A 3 -4.96 -10.02 16.04
N LYS A 4 -5.26 -11.25 16.50
CA LYS A 4 -4.69 -11.83 17.73
C LYS A 4 -3.17 -11.85 17.67
N ARG A 5 -2.59 -12.28 16.54
CA ARG A 5 -1.14 -12.38 16.38
C ARG A 5 -0.47 -11.01 16.23
N ARG A 6 -1.13 -10.04 15.59
CA ARG A 6 -0.70 -8.62 15.57
C ARG A 6 -0.55 -8.08 17.01
N ARG A 7 -1.56 -8.27 17.86
CA ARG A 7 -1.52 -7.84 19.28
C ARG A 7 -0.41 -8.53 20.08
N GLN A 8 -0.20 -9.82 19.86
CA GLN A 8 0.90 -10.54 20.53
C GLN A 8 2.28 -10.01 20.14
N LEU A 9 2.49 -9.63 18.88
CA LEU A 9 3.74 -9.01 18.45
C LEU A 9 3.95 -7.64 19.08
N LEU A 10 2.90 -6.82 19.17
CA LEU A 10 2.96 -5.53 19.86
C LEU A 10 3.33 -5.70 21.34
N GLU A 11 2.74 -6.69 22.02
CA GLU A 11 3.06 -7.02 23.41
C GLU A 11 4.54 -7.39 23.58
N LEU A 12 5.07 -8.24 22.69
CA LEU A 12 6.48 -8.63 22.71
C LEU A 12 7.40 -7.43 22.42
N SER A 13 7.03 -6.59 21.45
CA SER A 13 7.75 -5.37 21.12
C SER A 13 7.84 -4.44 22.33
N ARG A 14 6.75 -4.27 23.06
CA ARG A 14 6.74 -3.53 24.33
C ARG A 14 7.61 -4.18 25.39
N LYS A 15 7.41 -5.47 25.65
CA LYS A 15 8.14 -6.21 26.69
C LYS A 15 9.66 -6.17 26.50
N HIS A 16 10.11 -6.23 25.25
CA HIS A 16 11.52 -6.31 24.91
C HIS A 16 12.13 -4.97 24.43
N GLY A 17 11.33 -3.91 24.36
CA GLY A 17 11.77 -2.60 23.89
C GLY A 17 12.23 -2.57 22.43
N VAL A 18 11.74 -3.49 21.59
CA VAL A 18 12.16 -3.62 20.19
C VAL A 18 11.18 -2.92 19.25
N MET A 19 11.69 -2.38 18.15
CA MET A 19 10.88 -1.78 17.08
C MET A 19 10.42 -2.84 16.09
N ILE A 20 9.20 -2.70 15.57
CA ILE A 20 8.68 -3.54 14.49
C ILE A 20 8.69 -2.73 13.20
N VAL A 21 9.29 -3.29 12.15
CA VAL A 21 9.12 -2.81 10.77
C VAL A 21 8.16 -3.76 10.07
N ALA A 22 6.96 -3.29 9.80
CA ALA A 22 5.89 -4.07 9.18
C ALA A 22 5.82 -3.73 7.69
N ASP A 23 6.14 -4.69 6.83
CA ASP A 23 5.95 -4.56 5.39
C ASP A 23 4.48 -4.86 5.03
N GLU A 24 3.68 -3.81 4.83
CA GLU A 24 2.22 -3.87 4.65
C GLU A 24 1.79 -3.52 3.22
N VAL A 25 2.65 -3.77 2.23
CA VAL A 25 2.43 -3.47 0.80
C VAL A 25 1.17 -4.10 0.19
N TYR A 26 0.69 -5.22 0.73
CA TYR A 26 -0.51 -5.93 0.24
C TYR A 26 -1.77 -5.61 1.03
N GLN A 27 -1.74 -4.65 1.96
CA GLN A 27 -2.90 -4.31 2.79
C GLN A 27 -4.12 -3.88 1.94
N LEU A 28 -3.89 -3.27 0.77
CA LEU A 28 -4.94 -2.85 -0.17
C LEU A 28 -5.44 -3.98 -1.10
N LEU A 29 -4.73 -5.10 -1.16
CA LEU A 29 -4.97 -6.24 -2.07
C LEU A 29 -5.43 -7.50 -1.31
N SER A 30 -6.08 -7.37 -0.16
CA SER A 30 -6.47 -8.53 0.65
C SER A 30 -7.49 -9.45 -0.05
N TYR A 31 -7.28 -10.75 0.09
CA TYR A 31 -8.21 -11.82 -0.34
C TYR A 31 -9.29 -12.02 0.74
N GLY A 32 -10.57 -11.93 0.36
CA GLY A 32 -11.71 -12.21 1.24
C GLY A 32 -12.23 -11.00 2.04
N ASP A 33 -12.89 -11.28 3.18
CA ASP A 33 -13.49 -10.26 4.05
C ASP A 33 -12.45 -9.31 4.66
N ASP A 34 -12.93 -8.14 5.06
CA ASP A 34 -12.19 -6.96 5.52
C ASP A 34 -10.88 -7.31 6.25
N PRO A 35 -9.70 -6.94 5.70
CA PRO A 35 -8.43 -7.31 6.29
C PRO A 35 -8.30 -6.65 7.67
N PRO A 36 -7.66 -7.33 8.65
CA PRO A 36 -7.43 -6.72 9.94
C PRO A 36 -6.61 -5.43 9.76
N PRO A 37 -6.87 -4.39 10.57
CA PRO A 37 -6.20 -3.10 10.46
C PRO A 37 -4.67 -3.24 10.43
N PRO A 38 -3.98 -2.36 9.68
CA PRO A 38 -2.52 -2.35 9.61
C PRO A 38 -1.90 -2.28 11.02
N MET A 39 -0.75 -2.93 11.21
CA MET A 39 -0.13 -3.03 12.53
C MET A 39 0.25 -1.64 13.06
N ALA A 40 0.67 -0.74 12.18
CA ALA A 40 0.95 0.65 12.53
C ALA A 40 -0.29 1.38 13.10
N ALA A 41 -1.50 1.01 12.67
CA ALA A 41 -2.75 1.57 13.21
C ALA A 41 -3.17 0.96 14.56
N LEU A 42 -2.59 -0.18 14.94
CA LEU A 42 -2.82 -0.83 16.23
C LEU A 42 -1.81 -0.41 17.30
N ASP A 43 -0.70 0.23 16.88
CA ASP A 43 0.34 0.71 17.77
C ASP A 43 -0.10 1.98 18.50
N THR A 44 0.18 2.06 19.80
CA THR A 44 -0.09 3.24 20.63
C THR A 44 1.17 3.71 21.38
N GLU A 45 2.31 3.05 21.16
CA GLU A 45 3.56 3.31 21.90
C GLU A 45 4.73 3.72 20.99
N ALA A 46 4.44 4.10 19.74
CA ALA A 46 5.43 4.54 18.76
C ALA A 46 6.56 3.51 18.53
N ARG A 47 6.17 2.24 18.37
CA ARG A 47 7.07 1.10 18.16
C ARG A 47 6.97 0.48 16.77
N VAL A 48 5.98 0.85 15.97
CA VAL A 48 5.74 0.25 14.66
C VAL A 48 6.01 1.24 13.52
N LEU A 49 6.81 0.81 12.55
CA LEU A 49 6.96 1.42 11.23
C LEU A 49 6.25 0.54 10.19
N GLY A 50 5.07 0.94 9.76
CA GLY A 50 4.38 0.35 8.62
C GLY A 50 4.93 0.89 7.31
N LEU A 51 5.28 0.00 6.38
CA LEU A 51 5.78 0.34 5.05
C LEU A 51 4.71 0.00 4.00
N GLY A 52 4.39 0.98 3.16
CA GLY A 52 3.52 0.81 2.00
C GLY A 52 4.22 1.16 0.70
N SER A 53 3.70 0.64 -0.42
CA SER A 53 4.28 0.85 -1.75
C SER A 53 3.21 0.92 -2.82
N PHE A 54 3.42 1.82 -3.79
CA PHE A 54 2.61 1.87 -5.01
C PHE A 54 3.05 0.84 -6.06
N SER A 55 4.19 0.17 -5.86
CA SER A 55 4.76 -0.76 -6.84
C SER A 55 3.88 -1.97 -7.15
N LYS A 56 2.99 -2.35 -6.21
CA LYS A 56 2.11 -3.52 -6.34
C LYS A 56 0.66 -3.16 -6.65
N ILE A 57 0.33 -1.87 -6.62
CA ILE A 57 -1.05 -1.38 -6.74
C ILE A 57 -1.24 -0.35 -7.86
N LEU A 58 -0.16 0.17 -8.45
CA LEU A 58 -0.21 1.07 -9.60
C LEU A 58 0.83 0.66 -10.63
N ALA A 59 2.12 0.84 -10.32
CA ALA A 59 3.21 0.43 -11.20
C ALA A 59 4.55 0.35 -10.46
N PRO A 60 5.37 -0.70 -10.70
CA PRO A 60 6.67 -0.86 -10.05
C PRO A 60 7.66 0.27 -10.39
N GLY A 61 7.55 0.85 -11.59
CA GLY A 61 8.41 1.94 -12.07
C GLY A 61 8.26 3.27 -11.33
N LEU A 62 7.17 3.47 -10.57
CA LEU A 62 6.95 4.71 -9.82
C LEU A 62 7.99 4.92 -8.71
N ARG A 63 8.57 3.82 -8.19
CA ARG A 63 9.51 3.86 -7.05
C ARG A 63 8.99 4.71 -5.88
N LEU A 64 7.67 4.71 -5.68
CA LEU A 64 6.97 5.51 -4.69
C LEU A 64 6.34 4.60 -3.63
N GLY A 65 6.44 5.02 -2.38
CA GLY A 65 5.83 4.36 -1.24
C GLY A 65 5.59 5.35 -0.11
N TRP A 66 5.12 4.86 1.02
CA TRP A 66 4.84 5.68 2.19
C TRP A 66 5.17 4.92 3.47
N ILE A 67 5.32 5.68 4.56
CA ILE A 67 5.53 5.14 5.90
C ILE A 67 4.34 5.55 6.76
N GLN A 68 3.83 4.62 7.56
CA GLN A 68 2.78 4.84 8.55
C GLN A 68 3.36 4.52 9.92
N ALA A 69 3.31 5.48 10.85
CA ALA A 69 3.81 5.30 12.21
C ALA A 69 3.19 6.36 13.12
N GLN A 70 3.38 6.22 14.42
CA GLN A 70 3.00 7.25 15.39
C GLN A 70 3.80 8.55 15.18
N PRO A 71 3.21 9.72 15.49
CA PRO A 71 3.83 11.03 15.25
C PRO A 71 5.24 11.16 15.83
N GLU A 72 5.50 10.60 17.01
CA GLU A 72 6.81 10.65 17.67
C GLU A 72 7.88 9.96 16.83
N LEU A 73 7.54 8.85 16.19
CA LEU A 73 8.46 8.09 15.36
C LEU A 73 8.63 8.75 13.98
N LEU A 74 7.57 9.32 13.43
CA LEU A 74 7.63 10.12 12.21
C LEU A 74 8.51 11.35 12.38
N ALA A 75 8.41 12.07 13.50
CA ALA A 75 9.24 13.24 13.79
C ALA A 75 10.74 12.90 13.82
N ARG A 76 11.09 11.72 14.37
CA ARG A 76 12.47 11.22 14.36
C ARG A 76 12.95 10.89 12.94
N LEU A 77 12.09 10.33 12.10
CA LEU A 77 12.42 10.03 10.71
C LEU A 77 12.60 11.31 9.89
N THR A 78 11.65 12.25 9.96
CA THR A 78 11.70 13.51 9.20
C THR A 78 12.84 14.43 9.64
N GLY A 79 13.25 14.34 10.91
CA GLY A 79 14.45 15.00 11.43
C GLY A 79 15.77 14.33 11.05
N SER A 80 15.75 13.16 10.40
CA SER A 80 16.98 12.47 10.00
C SER A 80 17.69 13.18 8.84
N GLY A 81 19.02 13.18 8.87
CA GLY A 81 19.84 13.76 7.79
C GLY A 81 19.59 13.11 6.43
N LEU A 82 19.12 11.87 6.39
CA LEU A 82 18.70 11.20 5.15
C LEU A 82 17.56 11.97 4.49
N LEU A 83 16.47 12.27 5.20
CA LEU A 83 15.35 13.00 4.59
C LEU A 83 15.64 14.50 4.40
N GLN A 84 16.47 15.08 5.25
CA GLN A 84 16.85 16.49 5.16
C GLN A 84 17.83 16.78 4.01
N SER A 85 18.72 15.83 3.67
CA SER A 85 19.81 16.04 2.70
C SER A 85 19.66 15.26 1.38
N SER A 86 18.69 14.35 1.25
CA SER A 86 18.52 13.50 0.05
C SER A 86 17.95 14.22 -1.20
N GLY A 87 17.82 15.54 -1.21
CA GLY A 87 17.36 16.27 -2.41
C GLY A 87 15.84 16.16 -2.68
N GLY A 88 15.06 15.75 -1.68
CA GLY A 88 13.59 15.78 -1.72
C GLY A 88 12.93 14.44 -2.02
N MET A 89 11.74 14.24 -1.44
CA MET A 89 10.88 13.09 -1.72
C MET A 89 10.29 13.25 -3.12
N ASN A 90 10.61 12.33 -4.05
CA ASN A 90 10.19 12.26 -5.46
C ASN A 90 8.91 13.08 -5.79
N PRO A 91 9.04 14.39 -6.09
CA PRO A 91 7.90 15.30 -6.10
C PRO A 91 7.01 15.06 -7.33
N PHE A 92 7.63 14.83 -8.50
CA PHE A 92 6.93 14.55 -9.74
C PHE A 92 6.02 13.32 -9.60
N THR A 93 6.56 12.20 -9.12
CA THR A 93 5.78 10.97 -8.99
C THR A 93 4.74 11.09 -7.88
N SER A 94 5.05 11.81 -6.80
CA SER A 94 4.09 12.08 -5.73
C SER A 94 2.89 12.89 -6.24
N SER A 95 3.12 13.93 -7.04
CA SER A 95 2.04 14.73 -7.66
C SER A 95 1.21 13.93 -8.66
N LEU A 96 1.86 13.08 -9.48
CA LEU A 96 1.15 12.18 -10.38
C LEU A 96 0.24 11.22 -9.58
N VAL A 97 0.78 10.57 -8.56
CA VAL A 97 0.02 9.62 -7.73
C VAL A 97 -1.08 10.33 -6.95
N GLN A 98 -0.84 11.56 -6.47
CA GLN A 98 -1.88 12.38 -5.87
C GLN A 98 -3.06 12.58 -6.84
N SER A 99 -2.80 12.99 -8.08
CA SER A 99 -3.84 13.15 -9.10
C SER A 99 -4.58 11.84 -9.38
N VAL A 100 -3.86 10.71 -9.47
CA VAL A 100 -4.46 9.37 -9.65
C VAL A 100 -5.37 8.98 -8.48
N ILE A 101 -5.02 9.36 -7.25
CA ILE A 101 -5.84 9.11 -6.05
C ILE A 101 -7.07 10.02 -6.03
N GLU A 102 -6.88 11.32 -6.22
CA GLU A 102 -7.94 12.34 -6.18
C GLU A 102 -9.01 12.11 -7.25
N ASN A 103 -8.61 11.65 -8.45
CA ASN A 103 -9.53 11.27 -9.52
C ASN A 103 -10.15 9.87 -9.33
N GLY A 104 -9.86 9.17 -8.24
CA GLY A 104 -10.38 7.83 -7.94
C GLY A 104 -9.86 6.72 -8.86
N LEU A 105 -8.89 7.01 -9.73
CA LEU A 105 -8.32 6.07 -10.69
C LEU A 105 -7.59 4.92 -9.99
N GLN A 106 -6.93 5.19 -8.87
CA GLN A 106 -6.31 4.14 -8.05
C GLN A 106 -7.35 3.11 -7.59
N ARG A 107 -8.49 3.58 -7.09
CA ARG A 107 -9.55 2.70 -6.57
C ARG A 107 -10.12 1.84 -7.68
N ARG A 108 -10.45 2.44 -8.82
CA ARG A 108 -10.92 1.71 -10.01
C ARG A 108 -9.91 0.66 -10.47
N HIS A 109 -8.62 1.00 -10.51
CA HIS A 109 -7.56 0.06 -10.87
C HIS A 109 -7.45 -1.09 -9.86
N LEU A 110 -7.54 -0.82 -8.56
CA LEU A 110 -7.55 -1.85 -7.52
C LEU A 110 -8.77 -2.78 -7.63
N ASP A 111 -9.95 -2.23 -7.92
CA ASP A 111 -11.17 -3.02 -8.10
C ASP A 111 -11.06 -3.94 -9.33
N ASN A 112 -10.47 -3.44 -10.43
CA ASN A 112 -10.16 -4.24 -11.61
C ASN A 112 -9.08 -5.32 -11.33
N LEU A 113 -8.02 -4.98 -10.59
CA LEU A 113 -7.02 -5.97 -10.18
C LEU A 113 -7.66 -7.07 -9.35
N LYS A 114 -8.56 -6.70 -8.44
CA LYS A 114 -9.37 -7.62 -7.64
C LYS A 114 -10.25 -8.52 -8.50
N SER A 115 -10.92 -8.00 -9.53
CA SER A 115 -11.75 -8.83 -10.40
C SER A 115 -10.95 -9.83 -11.24
N ILE A 116 -9.75 -9.45 -11.73
CA ILE A 116 -8.94 -10.29 -12.64
C ILE A 116 -8.19 -11.39 -11.88
N HIS A 117 -7.52 -11.05 -10.79
CA HIS A 117 -6.65 -11.99 -10.07
C HIS A 117 -7.35 -12.65 -8.87
N PHE A 118 -8.56 -12.19 -8.51
CA PHE A 118 -9.24 -12.57 -7.29
C PHE A 118 -10.70 -12.93 -7.61
N THR A 119 -10.91 -13.87 -8.54
CA THR A 119 -12.18 -14.59 -8.66
C THR A 119 -12.46 -15.33 -7.36
N PRO A 120 -13.68 -15.23 -6.78
CA PRO A 120 -14.04 -16.02 -5.63
C PRO A 120 -14.09 -17.48 -6.07
N ASN A 121 -13.10 -18.27 -5.63
CA ASN A 121 -13.03 -19.69 -5.93
C ASN A 121 -14.21 -20.41 -5.24
N LYS A 122 -15.36 -20.51 -5.93
CA LYS A 122 -16.38 -21.51 -5.62
C LYS A 122 -16.04 -22.79 -6.38
N GLY A 123 -15.02 -23.48 -5.91
CA GLY A 123 -14.69 -24.84 -6.36
C GLY A 123 -13.56 -24.90 -7.38
N GLY A 124 -12.34 -25.13 -6.88
CA GLY A 124 -11.44 -26.19 -7.35
C GLY A 124 -10.94 -26.23 -8.79
N GLU A 125 -11.28 -25.30 -9.68
CA GLU A 125 -10.85 -25.37 -11.09
C GLU A 125 -10.14 -24.07 -11.50
N CYS A 126 -8.91 -24.22 -12.02
CA CYS A 126 -8.11 -23.12 -12.52
C CYS A 126 -8.58 -22.78 -13.94
N ASP A 127 -9.65 -21.99 -14.07
CA ASP A 127 -10.08 -21.52 -15.38
C ASP A 127 -9.14 -20.42 -15.92
N GLU A 128 -8.84 -20.51 -17.21
CA GLU A 128 -7.95 -19.61 -17.94
C GLU A 128 -8.39 -18.15 -17.82
N VAL A 129 -7.44 -17.29 -17.46
CA VAL A 129 -7.61 -15.84 -17.42
C VAL A 129 -7.80 -15.34 -18.85
N PRO A 130 -8.93 -14.71 -19.22
CA PRO A 130 -9.10 -14.16 -20.54
C PRO A 130 -8.10 -13.01 -20.75
N ASN A 131 -7.41 -13.02 -21.90
CA ASN A 131 -6.52 -11.94 -22.33
C ASN A 131 -7.28 -10.61 -22.26
N LEU A 132 -6.88 -9.75 -21.32
CA LEU A 132 -7.43 -8.42 -21.18
C LEU A 132 -6.38 -7.43 -21.68
N ASP A 133 -6.60 -6.87 -22.87
CA ASP A 133 -5.82 -5.76 -23.41
C ASP A 133 -6.00 -4.54 -22.50
N VAL A 134 -5.03 -4.30 -21.62
CA VAL A 134 -5.10 -3.26 -20.57
C VAL A 134 -4.92 -1.83 -21.12
N PHE A 135 -4.81 -1.66 -22.45
CA PHE A 135 -4.64 -0.35 -23.10
C PHE A 135 -5.33 -0.32 -24.46
N SER A 136 -6.64 -0.46 -24.48
CA SER A 136 -7.47 -0.06 -25.61
C SER A 136 -8.76 0.50 -25.05
N ASP A 137 -8.84 1.82 -24.89
CA ASP A 137 -10.04 2.59 -25.21
C ASP A 137 -9.77 4.10 -25.05
N GLY A 138 -9.98 4.84 -26.14
CA GLY A 138 -10.39 6.24 -26.09
C GLY A 138 -9.33 7.31 -26.40
N HIS A 139 -8.66 7.23 -27.56
CA HIS A 139 -8.18 8.44 -28.23
C HIS A 139 -9.34 9.02 -29.05
N ASP A 140 -10.24 9.76 -28.40
CA ASP A 140 -11.18 10.66 -29.07
C ASP A 140 -10.72 12.09 -28.80
N ASP A 141 -9.77 12.54 -29.62
CA ASP A 141 -9.42 13.95 -29.80
C ASP A 141 -10.24 14.47 -31.00
N PRO A 142 -11.31 15.26 -30.80
CA PRO A 142 -11.96 15.92 -31.91
C PRO A 142 -11.09 17.12 -32.33
N ALA A 143 -10.57 17.03 -33.55
CA ALA A 143 -9.80 18.04 -34.25
C ALA A 143 -10.30 19.49 -34.08
N LEU A 144 -9.30 20.40 -34.05
CA LEU A 144 -9.28 21.88 -34.17
C LEU A 144 -9.07 22.67 -32.87
#